data_AF-A0A4Y8I6W7-F1
#
_entry.id   AF-A0A4Y8I6W7-F1
#
_cell.length_a   1.000
_cell.length_b   1.000
_cell.length_c   1.000
_cell.angle_alpha   90.00
_cell.angle_beta   90.00
_cell.angle_gamma   90.00
#
_symmetry.space_group_name_H-M   'P 1'
#
loop_
_entity.id
_entity.type
_entity.pdbx_description
1 polymer ?
#
loop_
_entity_poly.entity_id
_entity_poly.type
_entity_poly.pdbx_seq_one_letter_code
_entity_poly.pdbx_strand_id
1 'polypeptide(L)'
;MEKNVALTEGSNLVLVISDDLVIHDFLRRHLEKEGYSIISANKGKLGLEMAREHLPDIITLDVYMEDIESWDVNRILKSDDVLSDIPVIMLTISEDKQKQVVFENFITKME
;
A
#
# COMPACT_ATOMS: atom_id res chain seq x y z
N MET A 1 12.02 -25.17 -10.18
CA MET A 1 11.14 -25.63 -9.08
C MET A 1 11.18 -24.52 -8.05
N GLU A 2 10.43 -23.45 -8.31
CA GLU A 2 10.38 -22.28 -7.44
C GLU A 2 9.28 -22.52 -6.41
N LYS A 3 9.61 -22.21 -5.14
CA LYS A 3 8.74 -22.52 -4.00
C LYS A 3 7.51 -21.62 -4.06
N ASN A 4 6.35 -22.22 -4.29
CA ASN A 4 5.07 -21.57 -4.02
C ASN A 4 5.02 -21.24 -2.53
N VAL A 5 5.11 -19.96 -2.20
CA VAL A 5 4.73 -19.46 -0.88
C VAL A 5 3.22 -19.64 -0.82
N ALA A 6 2.75 -20.56 0.03
CA ALA A 6 1.33 -20.70 0.29
C ALA A 6 0.83 -19.38 0.91
N LEU A 7 0.02 -18.64 0.16
CA LEU A 7 -0.70 -17.49 0.70
C LEU A 7 -1.68 -18.04 1.73
N THR A 8 -1.47 -17.69 2.99
CA THR A 8 -2.35 -18.04 4.12
C THR A 8 -3.74 -17.44 3.91
N GLU A 9 -4.77 -18.01 4.56
CA GLU A 9 -6.19 -17.63 4.48
C GLU A 9 -6.51 -16.19 4.97
N GLY A 10 -5.92 -15.17 4.35
CA GLY A 10 -6.33 -13.78 4.40
C GLY A 10 -7.16 -13.42 3.17
N SER A 11 -7.77 -12.24 3.14
CA SER A 11 -8.25 -11.71 1.87
C SER A 11 -7.04 -11.50 0.92
N ASN A 12 -7.27 -11.27 -0.36
CA ASN A 12 -6.19 -10.78 -1.25
C ASN A 12 -6.37 -9.27 -1.43
N LEU A 13 -6.70 -8.53 -0.37
CA LEU A 13 -7.12 -7.13 -0.46
C LEU A 13 -5.91 -6.20 -0.28
N VAL A 14 -5.68 -5.34 -1.27
CA VAL A 14 -4.66 -4.29 -1.19
C VAL A 14 -5.34 -2.92 -1.16
N LEU A 15 -4.96 -2.10 -0.19
CA LEU A 15 -5.33 -0.69 -0.14
C LEU A 15 -4.23 0.16 -0.74
N VAL A 16 -4.58 0.95 -1.75
CA VAL A 16 -3.68 1.93 -2.37
C VAL A 16 -3.99 3.33 -1.87
N ILE A 17 -2.99 4.02 -1.31
CA ILE A 17 -3.09 5.40 -0.84
C ILE A 17 -2.13 6.26 -1.69
N SER A 18 -2.67 7.03 -2.62
CA SER A 18 -1.92 7.95 -3.50
C SER A 18 -2.87 9.00 -4.08
N ASP A 19 -2.43 10.24 -4.29
CA ASP A 19 -3.19 11.25 -5.03
C ASP A 19 -3.04 11.12 -6.57
N ASP A 20 -2.11 10.29 -7.06
CA ASP A 20 -1.93 9.99 -8.48
C ASP A 20 -2.83 8.84 -8.96
N LEU A 21 -3.87 9.18 -9.74
CA LEU A 21 -4.76 8.21 -10.37
C LEU A 21 -4.05 7.23 -11.32
N VAL A 22 -2.87 7.59 -11.85
CA VAL A 22 -2.06 6.70 -12.68
C VAL A 22 -1.42 5.58 -11.84
N ILE A 23 -1.03 5.85 -10.59
CA ILE A 23 -0.60 4.80 -9.65
C ILE A 23 -1.74 3.82 -9.40
N HIS A 24 -2.96 4.33 -9.16
CA HIS A 24 -4.13 3.49 -8.93
C HIS A 24 -4.41 2.57 -10.13
N ASP A 25 -4.39 3.12 -11.34
CA ASP A 25 -4.61 2.33 -12.55
C ASP A 25 -3.50 1.32 -12.83
N PHE A 26 -2.25 1.72 -12.62
CA PHE A 26 -1.10 0.85 -12.78
C PHE A 26 -1.19 -0.35 -11.83
N LEU A 27 -1.34 -0.11 -10.53
CA LEU A 27 -1.38 -1.17 -9.52
C LEU A 27 -2.59 -2.07 -9.70
N ARG A 28 -3.77 -1.50 -9.99
CA ARG A 28 -4.98 -2.28 -10.29
C ARG A 28 -4.74 -3.28 -11.42
N ARG A 29 -4.26 -2.81 -12.58
CA ARG A 29 -4.05 -3.67 -13.74
C ARG A 29 -3.01 -4.76 -13.54
N HIS A 30 -2.05 -4.58 -12.64
CA HIS A 30 -1.00 -5.58 -12.38
C HIS A 30 -1.43 -6.55 -11.28
N LEU A 31 -1.95 -6.05 -10.16
CA LEU A 31 -2.29 -6.87 -9.00
C LEU A 31 -3.60 -7.65 -9.19
N GLU A 32 -4.59 -7.12 -9.89
CA GLU A 32 -5.82 -7.88 -10.19
C GLU A 32 -5.54 -9.09 -11.08
N LYS A 33 -4.55 -9.01 -11.97
CA LYS A 33 -4.11 -10.16 -12.79
C LYS A 33 -3.49 -11.27 -11.96
N GLU A 34 -2.88 -10.92 -10.83
CA GLU A 34 -2.28 -11.86 -9.88
C GLU A 34 -3.31 -12.34 -8.82
N GLY A 35 -4.58 -11.93 -8.93
CA GLY A 35 -5.67 -12.40 -8.07
C GLY A 35 -5.94 -11.55 -6.82
N TYR A 36 -5.39 -10.33 -6.75
CA TYR A 36 -5.67 -9.38 -5.68
C TYR A 36 -6.91 -8.52 -5.98
N SER A 37 -7.65 -8.17 -4.93
CA SER A 37 -8.69 -7.13 -4.95
C SER A 37 -8.09 -5.81 -4.52
N ILE A 38 -8.46 -4.71 -5.18
CA ILE A 38 -7.89 -3.39 -4.92
C ILE A 38 -8.98 -2.43 -4.45
N ILE A 39 -8.71 -1.74 -3.35
CA ILE A 39 -9.43 -0.53 -2.94
C ILE A 39 -8.44 0.64 -2.93
N SER A 40 -8.94 1.86 -3.15
CA SER A 40 -8.06 3.03 -3.31
C SER A 40 -8.58 4.24 -2.55
N ALA A 41 -7.67 4.96 -1.90
CA ALA A 41 -7.88 6.23 -1.26
C ALA A 41 -6.99 7.29 -1.92
N ASN A 42 -7.58 8.42 -2.31
CA ASN A 42 -6.83 9.52 -2.94
C ASN A 42 -6.28 10.55 -1.95
N LYS A 43 -6.36 10.25 -0.65
CA LYS A 43 -6.00 11.12 0.47
C LYS A 43 -5.56 10.27 1.65
N GLY A 44 -4.57 10.73 2.41
CA GLY A 44 -4.03 9.99 3.55
C GLY A 44 -5.08 9.71 4.62
N LYS A 45 -5.93 10.71 4.95
CA LYS A 45 -7.00 10.53 5.94
C LYS A 45 -8.03 9.48 5.52
N LEU A 46 -8.47 9.51 4.26
CA LEU A 46 -9.38 8.51 3.72
C LEU A 46 -8.72 7.13 3.73
N GLY A 47 -7.42 7.06 3.43
CA GLY A 47 -6.64 5.83 3.51
C GLY A 47 -6.63 5.23 4.92
N LEU A 48 -6.42 6.05 5.95
CA LEU A 48 -6.49 5.61 7.35
C LEU A 48 -7.88 5.08 7.73
N GLU A 49 -8.94 5.77 7.32
CA GLU A 49 -10.33 5.35 7.56
C GLU A 49 -10.61 3.99 6.88
N MET A 50 -10.25 3.86 5.60
CA MET A 50 -10.44 2.64 4.82
C MET A 50 -9.59 1.47 5.32
N ALA A 51 -8.37 1.72 5.80
CA ALA A 51 -7.51 0.69 6.39
C ALA A 51 -8.19 0.05 7.61
N ARG A 52 -8.81 0.86 8.46
CA ARG A 52 -9.54 0.41 9.65
C ARG A 52 -10.85 -0.30 9.32
N GLU A 53 -11.57 0.17 8.31
CA GLU A 53 -12.85 -0.41 7.88
C GLU A 53 -12.66 -1.77 7.20
N HIS A 54 -11.66 -1.89 6.34
CA HIS A 54 -11.52 -3.05 5.45
C HIS A 54 -10.41 -4.02 5.84
N LEU A 55 -9.51 -3.66 6.75
CA LEU A 55 -8.41 -4.49 7.23
C LEU A 55 -7.66 -5.19 6.08
N PRO A 56 -7.08 -4.41 5.14
CA PRO A 56 -6.40 -4.97 3.98
C PRO A 56 -5.18 -5.80 4.39
N ASP A 57 -4.81 -6.75 3.54
CA ASP A 57 -3.65 -7.61 3.76
C ASP A 57 -2.34 -6.87 3.46
N ILE A 58 -2.39 -5.83 2.62
CA ILE A 58 -1.28 -4.95 2.29
C ILE A 58 -1.79 -3.51 2.08
N ILE A 59 -1.03 -2.52 2.55
CA ILE A 59 -1.22 -1.12 2.21
C ILE A 59 -0.05 -0.66 1.34
N THR A 60 -0.33 0.00 0.22
CA THR A 60 0.68 0.76 -0.52
C THR A 60 0.48 2.24 -0.26
N LEU A 61 1.54 2.96 0.05
CA LEU A 61 1.49 4.38 0.42
C LEU A 61 2.48 5.18 -0.42
N ASP A 62 1.97 6.16 -1.15
CA ASP A 62 2.81 7.06 -1.94
C ASP A 62 3.69 7.92 -1.02
N VAL A 63 4.97 8.07 -1.37
CA VAL A 63 5.93 8.90 -0.65
C VAL A 63 5.65 10.39 -0.88
N TYR A 64 5.08 10.75 -2.03
CA TYR A 64 4.88 12.14 -2.43
C TYR A 64 3.39 12.48 -2.53
N MET A 65 2.69 12.52 -1.40
CA MET A 65 1.30 13.01 -1.34
C MET A 65 1.26 14.49 -0.97
N GLU A 66 0.41 15.27 -1.64
CA GLU A 66 0.27 16.71 -1.36
C GLU A 66 -0.54 17.02 -0.08
N ASP A 67 -1.37 16.08 0.39
CA ASP A 67 -2.40 16.36 1.42
C ASP A 67 -1.92 16.20 2.87
N ILE A 68 -1.02 15.24 3.12
CA ILE A 68 -0.37 14.98 4.40
C ILE A 68 1.01 14.39 4.16
N GLU A 69 1.95 14.64 5.08
CA GLU A 69 3.22 13.95 5.09
C GLU A 69 3.00 12.43 5.19
N SER A 70 3.35 11.69 4.13
CA SER A 70 3.13 10.24 4.05
C SER A 70 3.78 9.47 5.21
N TRP A 71 4.86 10.00 5.76
CA TRP A 71 5.51 9.47 6.96
C TRP A 71 4.61 9.50 8.20
N ASP A 72 3.74 10.51 8.33
CA ASP A 72 2.78 10.59 9.42
C ASP A 72 1.63 9.60 9.23
N VAL A 73 1.18 9.38 7.99
CA VAL A 73 0.21 8.30 7.68
C VAL A 73 0.79 6.95 8.10
N ASN A 74 2.02 6.64 7.69
CA ASN A 74 2.68 5.40 8.09
C ASN A 74 2.86 5.30 9.61
N ARG A 75 3.25 6.39 10.29
CA ARG A 75 3.36 6.42 11.74
C ARG A 75 2.03 6.10 12.42
N ILE A 76 0.93 6.68 11.95
CA ILE A 76 -0.40 6.43 12.50
C ILE A 76 -0.77 4.96 12.31
N LEU A 77 -0.61 4.40 11.10
CA LEU A 77 -0.84 2.98 10.81
C LEU A 77 -0.04 2.07 11.75
N LYS A 78 1.23 2.41 12.02
CA LYS A 78 2.10 1.60 12.88
C LYS A 78 1.89 1.80 14.38
N SER A 79 1.26 2.90 14.78
CA SER A 79 0.88 3.16 16.18
C SER A 79 -0.48 2.58 16.56
N ASP A 80 -1.23 2.07 15.58
CA ASP A 80 -2.56 1.54 15.76
C ASP A 80 -2.51 0.02 16.05
N ASP A 81 -3.07 -0.41 17.18
CA ASP A 81 -3.02 -1.80 17.66
C ASP A 81 -3.63 -2.86 16.71
N VAL A 82 -4.46 -2.45 15.75
CA VAL A 82 -5.08 -3.35 14.78
C VAL A 82 -4.39 -3.29 13.42
N LEU A 83 -3.86 -2.12 13.05
CA LEU A 83 -3.25 -1.88 11.75
C LEU A 83 -1.72 -2.09 11.75
N SER A 84 -1.08 -2.15 12.92
CA SER A 84 0.39 -2.17 13.05
C SER A 84 1.04 -3.34 12.32
N ASP A 85 0.36 -4.50 12.29
CA ASP A 85 0.85 -5.73 11.68
C ASP A 85 0.64 -5.76 10.16
N ILE A 86 -0.23 -4.90 9.61
CA ILE A 86 -0.48 -4.82 8.17
C ILE A 86 0.78 -4.28 7.49
N PRO A 87 1.40 -5.01 6.53
CA PRO A 87 2.54 -4.53 5.76
C PRO A 87 2.21 -3.23 5.02
N VAL A 88 3.08 -2.22 5.17
CA VAL A 88 3.01 -0.97 4.42
C VAL A 88 4.17 -0.94 3.44
N ILE A 89 3.87 -0.83 2.15
CA ILE A 89 4.84 -0.68 1.08
C ILE A 89 4.84 0.78 0.64
N MET A 90 5.93 1.49 0.93
CA MET A 90 6.12 2.85 0.44
C MET A 90 6.44 2.81 -1.06
N LEU A 91 5.69 3.58 -1.85
CA LEU A 91 5.85 3.66 -3.29
C LEU A 91 6.27 5.06 -3.72
N THR A 92 7.15 5.13 -4.71
CA THR A 92 7.41 6.34 -5.47
C THR A 92 7.50 5.95 -6.94
N ILE A 93 6.89 6.74 -7.82
CA ILE A 93 7.11 6.65 -9.26
C ILE A 93 8.00 7.80 -9.66
N SER A 94 9.22 7.50 -10.13
CA SER A 94 10.06 8.52 -10.78
C SER A 94 9.65 8.68 -12.24
N GLU A 95 9.72 9.91 -12.76
CA GLU A 95 9.36 10.26 -14.15
C GLU A 95 10.36 9.74 -15.20
N ASP A 96 11.35 8.92 -14.83
CA ASP A 96 12.44 8.53 -15.71
C ASP A 96 12.02 7.45 -16.72
N LYS A 97 11.25 7.88 -17.73
CA LYS A 97 10.79 7.24 -18.99
C LYS A 97 10.19 5.82 -18.95
N GLN A 98 10.21 5.15 -17.81
CA GLN A 98 9.45 3.95 -17.51
C GLN A 98 8.96 4.16 -16.09
N LYS A 99 7.65 4.33 -15.88
CA LYS A 99 7.08 4.41 -14.54
C LYS A 99 7.45 3.12 -13.80
N GLN A 100 8.53 3.17 -13.01
CA GLN A 100 9.00 2.07 -12.19
C GLN A 100 8.47 2.29 -10.79
N VAL A 101 7.78 1.28 -10.27
CA VAL A 101 7.44 1.21 -8.86
C VAL A 101 8.70 0.79 -8.13
N VAL A 102 9.32 1.72 -7.42
CA VAL A 102 10.44 1.39 -6.53
C VAL A 102 9.85 0.83 -5.25
N PHE A 103 10.10 -0.45 -5.00
CA PHE A 103 9.84 -1.06 -3.71
C PHE A 103 11.03 -0.77 -2.79
N GLU A 104 10.91 0.21 -1.91
CA GLU A 104 11.80 0.27 -0.76
C GLU A 104 11.21 -0.65 0.31
N ASN A 105 11.88 -1.78 0.54
CA ASN A 105 11.55 -2.70 1.64
C ASN A 105 11.86 -2.01 2.97
N PHE A 106 10.98 -1.14 3.43
CA PHE A 106 10.94 -0.72 4.83
C PHE A 106 10.24 -1.82 5.63
N ILE A 107 10.93 -2.95 5.85
CA ILE A 107 10.57 -3.84 6.96
C ILE A 107 10.92 -3.08 8.24
N THR A 108 10.03 -2.17 8.65
CA THR A 108 10.23 -1.41 9.88
C THR A 108 9.72 -2.29 11.02
N LYS A 109 10.59 -3.16 11.53
CA LYS A 109 10.56 -3.48 12.96
C LYS A 109 11.06 -2.23 13.66
N MET A 110 10.15 -1.43 14.22
CA MET A 110 10.55 -0.49 15.26
C MET A 110 10.78 -1.31 16.53
N GLU A 111 12.05 -1.64 16.78
CA GLU A 111 12.53 -1.86 18.16
C GLU A 111 12.64 -0.51 18.88
#